data_AF-A0A519QNR6-F1
#
_entry.id   AF-A0A519QNR6-F1
#
_cell.length_a   1.000
_cell.length_b   1.000
_cell.length_c   1.000
_cell.angle_alpha   90.00
_cell.angle_beta   90.00
_cell.angle_gamma   90.00
#
_symmetry.space_group_name_H-M   'P 1'
#
loop_
_entity.id
_entity.type
_entity.pdbx_description
1 polymer ?
#
loop_
_entity_poly.entity_id
_entity_poly.type
_entity_poly.pdbx_seq_one_letter_code
_entity_poly.pdbx_strand_id
1 'polypeptide(L)' 'VDIIGNQNSCLFDAQLTSVIDKMVKVVGWYDNEIGYSSRIIDLIGLIRK' A
#
# COMPACT_ATOMS: atom_id res chain seq x y z
N VAL A 1 -4.24 -5.16 -14.09
CA VAL A 1 -5.27 -5.51 -13.08
C VAL A 1 -4.58 -6.34 -12.00
N ASP A 2 -3.50 -5.80 -11.45
CA ASP A 2 -2.49 -6.62 -10.75
C ASP A 2 -2.60 -6.49 -9.24
N ILE A 3 -3.29 -5.44 -8.77
CA ILE A 3 -3.43 -5.08 -7.36
C ILE A 3 -4.85 -5.21 -6.83
N ILE A 4 -5.84 -5.48 -7.69
CA ILE A 4 -7.25 -5.63 -7.29
C ILE A 4 -7.38 -6.85 -6.38
N GLY A 5 -8.00 -6.68 -5.21
CA GLY A 5 -8.13 -7.73 -4.20
C GLY A 5 -6.98 -7.79 -3.20
N ASN A 6 -5.96 -6.93 -3.33
CA ASN A 6 -4.81 -6.97 -2.42
C ASN A 6 -5.13 -6.29 -1.09
N GLN A 7 -4.93 -7.02 0.02
CA GLN A 7 -5.20 -6.54 1.37
C GLN A 7 -4.07 -5.70 1.99
N ASN A 8 -2.90 -5.63 1.33
CA ASN A 8 -1.78 -4.83 1.81
C ASN A 8 -2.07 -3.33 1.64
N SER A 9 -1.59 -2.51 2.56
CA SER A 9 -1.79 -1.06 2.50
C SER A 9 -1.00 -0.37 1.40
N CYS A 10 0.14 -0.94 1.02
CA CYS A 10 0.99 -0.42 -0.04
C CYS A 10 1.93 -1.53 -0.51
N LEU A 11 2.01 -1.71 -1.82
CA LEU A 11 2.95 -2.58 -2.51
C LEU A 11 4.02 -1.70 -3.13
N PHE A 12 5.25 -1.86 -2.68
CA PHE A 12 6.38 -1.12 -3.22
C PHE A 12 6.71 -1.60 -4.65
N ASP A 13 6.80 -0.67 -5.59
CA ASP A 13 7.22 -0.93 -6.97
C ASP A 13 8.68 -0.50 -7.16
N ALA A 14 9.57 -1.48 -7.04
CA ALA A 14 11.00 -1.27 -7.21
C ALA A 14 11.38 -0.87 -8.64
N GLN A 15 10.60 -1.28 -9.65
CA GLN A 15 10.93 -1.03 -11.06
C GLN A 15 10.66 0.42 -11.45
N LEU A 16 9.67 1.06 -10.81
CA LEU A 16 9.34 2.47 -11.01
C LEU A 16 10.12 3.41 -10.09
N THR A 17 10.96 2.87 -9.22
CA THR A 17 11.79 3.66 -8.30
C THR A 17 13.02 4.20 -9.04
N SER A 18 13.23 5.51 -8.96
CA SER A 18 14.34 6.19 -9.65
C SER A 18 15.05 7.21 -8.76
N VAL A 19 16.31 7.46 -9.08
CA VAL A 19 17.18 8.40 -8.37
C VAL A 19 17.68 9.45 -9.35
N ILE A 20 17.56 10.72 -8.97
CA ILE A 20 18.15 11.86 -9.69
C ILE A 20 18.93 12.68 -8.67
N ASP A 21 20.25 12.68 -8.78
CA ASP A 21 21.19 13.28 -7.82
C ASP A 21 20.92 12.84 -6.36
N LYS A 22 20.37 13.74 -5.54
CA LYS A 22 20.01 13.51 -4.13
C LYS A 22 18.50 13.30 -3.92
N MET A 23 17.72 13.23 -4.99
CA MET A 23 16.28 13.00 -4.95
C MET A 23 15.98 11.55 -5.32
N VAL A 24 15.15 10.88 -4.51
CA VAL A 24 14.68 9.52 -4.77
C VAL A 24 13.17 9.57 -4.96
N LYS A 25 12.71 9.11 -6.12
CA LYS A 25 11.28 8.88 -6.41
C LYS A 25 10.98 7.42 -6.12
N VAL A 26 10.09 7.18 -5.15
CA VAL A 26 9.59 5.87 -4.76
C VAL A 26 8.15 5.77 -5.21
N VAL A 27 7.75 4.64 -5.80
CA VAL A 27 6.37 4.41 -6.22
C VAL A 27 5.82 3.20 -5.47
N GLY A 28 4.57 3.30 -5.04
CA GLY A 28 3.84 2.20 -4.44
C GLY A 28 2.39 2.20 -4.90
N TRP A 29 1.84 1.01 -5.02
CA TRP A 29 0.47 0.76 -5.44
C TRP A 29 -0.35 0.22 -4.29
N TYR A 30 -1.63 0.54 -4.24
CA TYR A 30 -2.54 -0.08 -3.29
C TYR A 30 -3.93 -0.18 -3.90
N ASP A 31 -4.66 -1.20 -3.46
CA ASP A 31 -6.09 -1.28 -3.71
C ASP A 31 -6.80 -0.32 -2.75
N ASN A 32 -7.42 0.72 -3.30
CA ASN A 32 -8.11 1.75 -2.54
C ASN A 32 -9.40 1.25 -1.88
N GLU A 33 -9.98 0.14 -2.35
CA GLU A 33 -11.17 -0.46 -1.76
C GLU A 33 -10.78 -1.53 -0.75
N ILE A 34 -10.02 -2.55 -1.18
CA ILE A 34 -9.71 -3.73 -0.37
C ILE A 34 -8.59 -3.45 0.64
N GLY A 35 -7.54 -2.75 0.22
CA GLY A 35 -6.43 -2.42 1.10
C GLY A 35 -6.87 -1.51 2.26
N TYR A 36 -7.70 -0.51 1.94
CA TYR A 36 -8.26 0.39 2.95
C TYR A 36 -9.25 -0.32 3.89
N SER A 37 -10.19 -1.10 3.34
CA SER A 37 -11.17 -1.85 4.14
C SER A 37 -10.50 -2.84 5.10
N SER A 38 -9.41 -3.49 4.66
CA SER A 38 -8.62 -4.40 5.51
C SER A 38 -8.00 -3.69 6.71
N ARG A 39 -7.48 -2.46 6.53
CA ARG A 39 -6.95 -1.65 7.65
C ARG A 39 -8.00 -1.22 8.66
N ILE A 40 -9.23 -0.98 8.21
CA ILE A 40 -10.35 -0.68 9.12
C ILE A 40 -10.65 -1.91 10.00
N ILE A 41 -10.67 -3.11 9.43
CA ILE A 41 -10.89 -4.35 10.19
C ILE A 41 -9.79 -4.54 11.25
N ASP A 42 -8.53 -4.32 10.86
CA ASP A 42 -7.38 -4.40 11.78
C ASP A 42 -7.52 -3.38 12.92
N LEU A 43 -7.94 -2.14 12.62
CA LEU A 43 -8.18 -1.09 13.62
C LEU A 43 -9.30 -1.46 14.59
N ILE A 44 -10.41 -2.02 14.09
CA ILE A 44 -11.50 -2.52 14.94
C ILE A 44 -10.97 -3.64 15.87
N GLY A 45 -10.16 -4.55 15.34
CA GLY A 45 -9.51 -5.60 16.12
C GLY A 45 -8.58 -5.06 17.21
N LEU A 46 -7.87 -3.96 16.93
CA LEU A 46 -7.02 -3.26 17.89
C LEU A 46 -7.85 -2.58 18.99
N ILE A 47 -8.94 -1.88 18.64
CA ILE A 47 -9.80 -1.17 19.61
C ILE A 47 -10.56 -2.14 20.51
N ARG A 48 -10.94 -3.31 20.00
CA ARG A 48 -11.64 -4.34 20.77
C ARG A 48 -10.78 -4.99 21.86
N LYS A 49 -9.45 -4.93 21.72
CA LYS A 49 -8.49 -5.50 22.67
C LYS A 49 -8.29 -4.61 23.87
#